data_AF-A0A963C5H4-F1
#
_entry.id   AF-A0A963C5H4-F1
#
_cell.length_a   1.000
_cell.length_b   1.000
_cell.length_c   1.000
_cell.angle_alpha   90.00
_cell.angle_beta   90.00
_cell.angle_gamma   90.00
#
_symmetry.space_group_name_H-M   'P 1'
#
loop_
_entity.id
_entity.type
_entity.pdbx_description
1 polymer ?
#
loop_
_entity_poly.entity_id
_entity_poly.type
_entity_poly.pdbx_seq_one_letter_code
_entity_poly.pdbx_strand_id
1 'polypeptide(L)' 'FGIAPAEALVIGDSRNDVAGARAAGCAVVCVPYGYSEGEDVRDLGADAIVGTLEEAVDRLANFPSPPRGEG' A
#
# COMPACT_ATOMS: atom_id res chain seq x y z
N PHE A 1 15.14 -8.93 5.74
CA PHE A 1 14.88 -8.86 4.29
C PHE A 1 15.58 -7.61 3.78
N GLY A 2 16.45 -7.70 2.77
CA GLY A 2 17.23 -6.57 2.24
C GLY A 2 16.51 -5.81 1.14
N ILE A 3 15.22 -5.54 1.32
CA ILE A 3 14.35 -4.87 0.35
C ILE A 3 14.21 -3.42 0.76
N ALA A 4 14.36 -2.47 -0.18
CA ALA A 4 14.12 -1.07 0.12
C ALA A 4 12.62 -0.84 0.35
N PRO A 5 12.21 0.05 1.27
CA PRO A 5 10.78 0.33 1.50
C PRO A 5 10.03 0.71 0.23
N ALA A 6 10.72 1.41 -0.67
CA ALA A 6 10.17 1.86 -1.93
C ALA A 6 9.97 0.70 -2.96
N GLU A 7 10.55 -0.48 -2.70
CA GLU A 7 10.32 -1.73 -3.45
C GLU A 7 9.24 -2.62 -2.79
N ALA A 8 8.64 -2.16 -1.69
CA ALA A 8 7.61 -2.88 -0.96
C ALA A 8 6.23 -2.23 -1.14
N LEU A 9 5.21 -3.08 -1.30
CA LEU A 9 3.81 -2.68 -1.28
C LEU A 9 3.15 -3.23 -0.01
N VAL A 10 2.55 -2.34 0.77
CA VAL A 10 1.66 -2.71 1.87
C VAL A 10 0.24 -2.82 1.35
N ILE A 11 -0.45 -3.89 1.71
CA ILE A 11 -1.88 -4.08 1.46
C ILE A 11 -2.56 -4.10 2.82
N GLY A 12 -3.50 -3.19 3.04
CA GLY A 12 -4.23 -3.08 4.30
C GLY A 12 -5.69 -2.72 4.10
N ASP A 13 -6.39 -2.47 5.19
CA ASP A 13 -7.83 -2.19 5.21
C ASP A 13 -8.18 -1.10 6.23
N SER A 14 -7.19 -0.61 6.99
CA SER A 14 -7.38 0.32 8.10
C SER A 14 -6.43 1.52 8.05
N ARG A 15 -6.75 2.54 8.84
CA ARG A 15 -5.91 3.73 9.04
C ARG A 15 -4.52 3.36 9.54
N ASN A 16 -4.41 2.34 10.38
CA ASN A 16 -3.15 1.91 10.96
C ASN A 16 -2.21 1.35 9.88
N ASP A 17 -2.73 0.61 8.90
CA ASP A 17 -1.93 0.08 7.79
C ASP A 17 -1.39 1.21 6.93
N VAL A 18 -2.23 2.19 6.60
CA VAL A 18 -1.82 3.36 5.82
C VAL A 18 -0.78 4.17 6.60
N ALA A 19 -1.01 4.45 7.88
CA ALA A 19 -0.06 5.17 8.72
C ALA A 19 1.29 4.44 8.82
N GLY A 20 1.26 3.13 9.03
CA GLY A 20 2.47 2.30 9.13
C GLY A 20 3.26 2.28 7.82
N ALA A 21 2.59 2.08 6.69
CA ALA A 21 3.23 2.08 5.38
C ALA A 21 3.87 3.43 5.04
N ARG A 22 3.16 4.54 5.32
CA ARG A 22 3.68 5.89 5.11
C ARG A 22 4.89 6.17 6.01
N ALA A 23 4.84 5.79 7.29
CA ALA A 23 5.96 5.93 8.21
C ALA A 23 7.18 5.10 7.76
N ALA A 24 6.96 3.95 7.13
CA ALA A 24 8.01 3.11 6.57
C ALA A 24 8.54 3.62 5.21
N GLY A 25 7.85 4.54 4.54
CA GLY A 25 8.19 4.95 3.18
C GLY A 25 7.80 3.92 2.11
N CYS A 26 6.84 3.06 2.41
CA CYS A 26 6.30 2.07 1.49
C CYS A 26 5.10 2.63 0.72
N ALA A 27 4.86 2.08 -0.47
CA ALA A 27 3.58 2.24 -1.14
C ALA A 27 2.48 1.48 -0.38
N VAL A 28 1.25 1.95 -0.46
CA VAL A 28 0.11 1.33 0.22
C VAL A 28 -1.16 1.35 -0.60
N VAL A 29 -1.82 0.19 -0.69
CA VAL A 29 -3.18 0.06 -1.23
C VAL A 29 -4.12 -0.48 -0.17
N CYS A 30 -5.37 -0.03 -0.23
CA CYS A 30 -6.43 -0.51 0.65
C CYS A 30 -7.37 -1.47 -0.08
N VAL A 31 -7.84 -2.49 0.62
CA VAL A 31 -9.00 -3.28 0.19
C VAL A 31 -10.27 -2.71 0.84
N PRO A 32 -11.42 -2.64 0.14
CA PRO A 32 -12.66 -2.08 0.69
C PRO A 32 -13.40 -3.05 1.62
N TYR A 33 -12.77 -4.18 1.96
CA TYR A 33 -13.29 -5.21 2.82
C TYR A 33 -12.32 -5.45 3.97
N GLY A 34 -12.83 -5.73 5.16
CA GLY A 34 -12.01 -5.95 6.34
C GLY A 34 -12.54 -5.23 7.57
N TYR A 35 -11.64 -4.97 8.52
CA TYR A 35 -11.89 -4.37 9.83
C TYR A 35 -11.45 -2.90 9.85
N SER A 36 -12.04 -2.07 9.00
CA SER A 36 -11.75 -0.64 8.89
C SER A 36 -12.21 0.21 10.10
N GLU A 37 -12.61 -0.42 11.21
CA GLU A 37 -13.14 0.22 12.44
C GLU A 37 -14.30 1.21 12.22
N GLY A 38 -15.01 1.09 11.10
CA GLY A 38 -16.10 1.98 10.70
C GLY A 38 -15.66 3.20 9.88
N GLU A 39 -14.38 3.32 9.55
CA GLU A 39 -13.86 4.31 8.60
C GLU A 39 -13.98 3.82 7.15
N ASP A 40 -14.33 4.71 6.23
CA ASP A 40 -14.31 4.40 4.80
C ASP A 40 -12.85 4.44 4.30
N VAL A 41 -12.41 3.35 3.67
CA VAL A 41 -11.05 3.24 3.11
C VAL A 41 -10.70 4.34 2.11
N ARG A 42 -11.71 5.00 1.53
CA ARG A 42 -11.56 6.16 0.65
C ARG A 42 -10.96 7.39 1.33
N ASP A 43 -11.14 7.51 2.64
CA ASP A 43 -10.68 8.66 3.41
C ASP A 43 -9.31 8.43 4.09
N LEU A 44 -8.72 7.24 3.91
CA LEU A 44 -7.49 6.86 4.61
C LEU A 44 -6.21 7.40 3.96
N GLY A 45 -6.27 7.86 2.70
CA GLY A 45 -5.11 8.38 1.98
C GLY A 45 -4.15 7.30 1.45
N ALA A 46 -4.68 6.11 1.16
CA ALA A 46 -3.94 5.08 0.44
C ALA A 46 -3.64 5.51 -1.01
N ASP A 47 -2.59 4.93 -1.61
CA ASP A 47 -2.23 5.21 -3.01
C ASP A 47 -3.28 4.70 -3.99
N ALA A 48 -4.02 3.64 -3.61
CA ALA A 48 -5.22 3.19 -4.31
C ALA A 48 -6.09 2.30 -3.43
N ILE A 49 -7.29 2.03 -3.94
CA ILE A 49 -8.19 1.02 -3.40
C ILE A 49 -8.29 -0.10 -4.44
N VAL A 50 -8.13 -1.35 -4.02
CA VAL A 50 -8.17 -2.54 -4.88
C VAL A 50 -9.30 -3.46 -4.43
N GLY A 51 -10.07 -3.98 -5.38
CA GLY A 51 -11.25 -4.80 -5.10
C GLY A 51 -10.94 -6.26 -4.77
N THR A 52 -9.72 -6.72 -5.04
CA THR A 52 -9.25 -8.08 -4.76
C THR A 52 -7.74 -8.09 -4.49
N LEU A 53 -7.23 -9.18 -3.90
CA LEU A 53 -5.78 -9.41 -3.78
C LEU A 53 -5.11 -9.61 -5.14
N GLU A 54 -5.83 -10.16 -6.12
CA GLU A 54 -5.34 -10.33 -7.49
C GLU A 54 -5.02 -8.96 -8.11
N GLU A 55 -5.91 -7.97 -7.95
CA GLU A 55 -5.66 -6.61 -8.40
C GLU A 55 -4.45 -5.99 -7.67
N ALA A 56 -4.27 -6.30 -6.37
CA ALA A 56 -3.09 -5.85 -5.62
C ALA A 56 -1.78 -6.44 -6.18
N VAL A 57 -1.80 -7.70 -6.62
CA VAL A 57 -0.65 -8.36 -7.27
C VAL A 57 -0.36 -7.73 -8.63
N ASP A 58 -1.39 -7.46 -9.43
CA ASP A 58 -1.23 -6.77 -10.72
C ASP A 58 -0.64 -5.37 -10.55
N ARG A 59 -1.01 -4.67 -9.47
CA ARG A 59 -0.39 -3.39 -9.11
C ARG A 59 1.08 -3.57 -8.76
N LEU A 60 1.43 -4.55 -7.92
CA LEU A 60 2.83 -4.82 -7.58
C LEU A 60 3.69 -5.10 -8.82
N ALA A 61 3.16 -5.86 -9.78
CA ALA A 61 3.86 -6.17 -11.03
C ALA A 61 4.09 -4.92 -11.92
N ASN A 62 3.25 -3.90 -11.77
CA ASN A 62 3.28 -2.67 -12.56
C ASN A 62 3.73 -1.44 -11.75
N PHE A 63 4.16 -1.62 -10.50
CA PHE A 63 4.62 -0.51 -9.68
C PHE A 63 5.89 0.06 -10.32
N PRO A 64 5.94 1.37 -10.61
CA PRO A 64 7.16 1.97 -11.11
C PRO A 64 8.23 1.74 -10.04
N SER A 65 9.33 1.09 -10.42
CA SER A 65 10.49 1.06 -9.54
C SER A 65 10.82 2.50 -9.18
N PRO A 66 11.01 2.81 -7.88
CA PRO A 66 11.51 4.11 -7.51
C PRO A 66 12.81 4.34 -8.29
N PRO A 67 13.11 5.57 -8.74
CA PRO A 67 14.40 5.83 -9.35
C PRO A 67 15.46 5.28 -8.41
N ARG A 68 16.27 4.33 -8.88
CA ARG A 68 17.40 3.83 -8.09
C ARG A 68 18.24 5.05 -7.77
N GLY A 69 18.20 5.50 -6.53
CA GLY A 69 19.08 6.55 -6.08
C GLY A 69 20.51 6.05 -6.27
N GLU A 70 21.25 6.68 -7.16
CA GLU A 70 22.71 6.62 -7.09
C GLU A 70 23.12 7.50 -5.92
N GLY A 71 23.70 6.90 -4.86
CA GLY A 71 24.25 7.63 -3.71
C GLY A 71 24.07 6.91 -2.39
#